data_AF-A0A433ZZU8-F1
#
_entry.id   AF-A0A433ZZU8-F1
#
_cell.length_a   1.000
_cell.length_b   1.000
_cell.length_c   1.000
_cell.angle_alpha   90.00
_cell.angle_beta   90.00
_cell.angle_gamma   90.00
#
_symmetry.space_group_name_H-M   'P 1'
#
loop_
_entity.id
_entity.type
_entity.pdbx_description
1 polymer ?
#
loop_
_entity_poly.entity_id
_entity_poly.type
_entity_poly.pdbx_seq_one_letter_code
_entity_poly.pdbx_strand_id
1 'polypeptide(L)' 'DFEFMALQRHLKILGIFCRLNYRDGKSIYMGDLPTVADYVRKTANRYTVLKPLVRLLDAFEDKAPQVGYTF' A
#
# COMPACT_ATOMS: atom_id res chain seq x y z
N ASP A 1 13.31 1.18 13.56
CA ASP A 1 12.73 -0.19 13.60
C ASP A 1 11.20 -0.24 13.59
N PHE A 2 10.51 0.50 14.46
CA PHE A 2 9.05 0.41 14.59
C PHE A 2 8.28 0.64 13.27
N GLU A 3 8.67 1.62 12.47
CA GLU A 3 7.97 1.91 11.20
C GLU A 3 8.13 0.80 10.15
N PHE A 4 9.28 0.11 10.10
CA PHE A 4 9.50 -1.03 9.21
C PHE A 4 8.66 -2.23 9.63
N MET A 5 8.55 -2.48 10.94
CA MET A 5 7.67 -3.51 11.48
C MET A 5 6.20 -3.19 11.19
N ALA A 6 5.80 -1.94 11.39
CA ALA A 6 4.46 -1.48 11.05
C ALA A 6 4.17 -1.67 9.56
N LEU A 7 5.09 -1.26 8.67
CA LEU A 7 4.96 -1.44 7.23
C LEU A 7 4.77 -2.91 6.85
N GLN A 8 5.60 -3.80 7.40
CA GLN A 8 5.50 -5.25 7.15
C GLN A 8 4.14 -5.81 7.59
N ARG A 9 3.63 -5.38 8.75
CA ARG A 9 2.31 -5.78 9.25
C ARG A 9 1.19 -5.31 8.33
N HIS A 10 1.21 -4.07 7.88
CA HIS A 10 0.20 -3.55 6.93
C HIS A 10 0.29 -4.28 5.58
N LEU A 11 1.52 -4.56 5.13
CA LEU A 11 1.92 -5.60 4.17
C LEU A 11 1.01 -6.82 4.19
N LYS A 12 1.12 -7.52 5.32
CA LYS A 12 0.42 -8.78 5.57
C LYS A 12 -1.10 -8.60 5.63
N ILE A 13 -1.59 -7.51 6.22
CA ILE A 13 -3.02 -7.22 6.34
C ILE A 13 -3.66 -7.05 4.96
N LEU A 14 -3.02 -6.31 4.04
CA LEU A 14 -3.52 -6.15 2.66
C LEU A 14 -3.74 -7.53 1.98
N GLY A 15 -2.75 -8.41 2.08
CA GLY A 15 -2.86 -9.77 1.55
C GLY A 15 -3.97 -10.60 2.23
N ILE A 16 -4.14 -10.47 3.55
CA ILE A 16 -5.22 -11.15 4.28
C ILE A 16 -6.59 -10.65 3.83
N PHE A 17 -6.79 -9.34 3.65
CA PHE A 17 -8.05 -8.77 3.19
C PHE A 17 -8.40 -9.23 1.78
N CYS A 18 -7.42 -9.20 0.86
CA CYS A 18 -7.59 -9.77 -0.48
C CYS A 18 -8.00 -11.26 -0.40
N ARG A 19 -7.31 -12.07 0.42
CA ARG A 19 -7.64 -13.49 0.59
C ARG A 19 -9.05 -13.69 1.14
N LEU A 20 -9.43 -12.92 2.16
CA LEU A 20 -10.76 -12.99 2.77
C LEU A 20 -11.85 -12.68 1.76
N ASN A 21 -11.64 -11.70 0.88
CA ASN A 21 -12.59 -11.35 -0.17
C ASN A 21 -12.65 -12.43 -1.27
N TYR A 22 -11.52 -12.73 -1.91
CA TYR A 22 -11.50 -13.58 -3.11
C TYR A 22 -11.72 -15.07 -2.81
N ARG A 23 -11.26 -15.57 -1.66
CA ARG A 23 -11.33 -17.00 -1.32
C ARG A 23 -12.41 -17.31 -0.31
N ASP A 24 -12.52 -16.49 0.73
CA ASP A 24 -13.40 -16.76 1.87
C ASP A 24 -14.78 -16.06 1.72
N GLY A 25 -15.00 -15.29 0.65
CA GLY A 25 -16.27 -14.61 0.32
C GLY A 25 -16.63 -13.44 1.26
N LYS A 26 -15.68 -12.94 2.07
CA LYS A 26 -15.91 -11.89 3.07
C LYS A 26 -15.47 -10.53 2.55
N SER A 27 -16.37 -9.84 1.85
CA SER A 27 -16.12 -8.53 1.23
C SER A 27 -16.09 -7.35 2.20
N ILE A 28 -16.51 -7.54 3.46
CA ILE A 28 -16.55 -6.48 4.48
C ILE A 28 -15.23 -5.71 4.64
N TYR A 29 -14.10 -6.38 4.39
CA TYR A 29 -12.75 -5.81 4.53
C TYR A 29 -12.24 -5.06 3.29
N MET A 30 -12.96 -5.10 2.16
CA MET A 30 -12.56 -4.33 0.97
C MET A 30 -12.65 -2.82 1.20
N GLY A 31 -13.60 -2.37 2.04
CA GLY A 31 -13.74 -0.95 2.38
C GLY A 31 -12.52 -0.37 3.11
N ASP A 32 -11.80 -1.21 3.87
CA ASP A 32 -10.61 -0.80 4.64
C ASP A 32 -9.32 -0.83 3.83
N LEU A 33 -9.34 -1.48 2.66
CA LEU A 33 -8.17 -1.72 1.82
C LEU A 33 -7.48 -0.41 1.35
N PRO A 34 -8.21 0.64 0.90
CA PRO A 34 -7.61 1.92 0.55
C PRO A 34 -6.90 2.60 1.72
N THR A 35 -7.47 2.50 2.93
CA THR A 35 -6.89 3.12 4.14
C THR A 35 -5.56 2.45 4.52
N VAL A 36 -5.51 1.12 4.48
CA VAL A 36 -4.27 0.38 4.76
C VAL A 36 -3.22 0.64 3.67
N ALA A 37 -3.63 0.70 2.40
CA ALA A 37 -2.74 1.01 1.28
C ALA A 37 -2.14 2.42 1.37
N ASP A 38 -2.93 3.43 1.76
CA ASP A 38 -2.45 4.80 1.98
C ASP A 38 -1.40 4.87 3.09
N TYR A 39 -1.60 4.15 4.20
CA TYR A 39 -0.61 4.08 5.27
C TYR A 39 0.72 3.46 4.80
N VAL A 40 0.65 2.36 4.03
CA VAL A 40 1.82 1.71 3.41
C VAL A 40 2.54 2.71 2.49
N ARG A 41 1.81 3.40 1.62
CA ARG A 41 2.35 4.39 0.68
C ARG A 41 3.02 5.55 1.41
N LYS A 42 2.37 6.14 2.42
CA LYS A 42 2.92 7.24 3.23
C LYS A 42 4.18 6.84 3.97
N THR A 43 4.23 5.62 4.49
CA THR A 43 5.41 5.12 5.21
C THR A 43 6.54 4.79 4.22
N ALA A 44 6.24 4.15 3.10
CA ALA A 44 7.23 3.82 2.07
C ALA A 44 7.87 5.06 1.43
N ASN A 45 7.11 6.15 1.24
CA ASN A 45 7.64 7.40 0.67
C ASN A 45 8.69 8.10 1.56
N ARG A 46 8.71 7.81 2.86
CA ARG A 46 9.68 8.41 3.80
C ARG A 46 11.07 7.82 3.70
N TYR A 47 11.20 6.62 3.13
CA TYR A 47 12.47 5.88 3.08
C TYR A 47 12.86 5.59 1.63
N THR A 48 14.03 6.09 1.22
CA THR A 48 14.54 5.91 -0.15
C THR A 48 14.68 4.45 -0.56
N VAL A 49 15.04 3.56 0.40
CA VAL A 49 15.15 2.11 0.18
C VAL A 49 13.82 1.46 -0.21
N LEU A 50 12.69 2.08 0.13
CA LEU A 50 11.34 1.58 -0.17
C LEU A 50 10.75 2.18 -1.46
N LYS A 51 11.51 2.98 -2.22
CA LYS A 51 11.08 3.49 -3.54
C LYS A 51 10.60 2.40 -4.51
N PRO A 52 11.22 1.21 -4.60
CA PRO A 52 10.70 0.14 -5.44
C PRO A 52 9.28 -0.29 -5.08
N LEU A 53 8.94 -0.31 -3.78
CA LEU A 53 7.60 -0.61 -3.31
C LEU A 53 6.60 0.48 -3.70
N VAL A 54 6.97 1.77 -3.59
CA VAL A 54 6.11 2.88 -4.02
C VAL A 54 5.79 2.77 -5.52
N ARG A 55 6.78 2.49 -6.36
CA ARG A 55 6.57 2.29 -7.80
C ARG A 55 5.62 1.13 -8.11
N LEU A 56 5.70 0.05 -7.35
CA LEU A 56 4.79 -1.08 -7.49
C LEU A 56 3.35 -0.68 -7.13
N LEU A 57 3.17 0.11 -6.07
CA LEU A 57 1.85 0.64 -5.68
C LEU A 57 1.30 1.62 -6.73
N ASP A 58 2.15 2.47 -7.33
CA ASP A 58 1.76 3.35 -8.43
C ASP A 58 1.24 2.57 -9.64
N ALA A 59 1.93 1.49 -10.01
CA ALA A 59 1.54 0.61 -11.11
C ALA A 59 0.21 -0.11 -10.86
N PHE A 60 -0.12 -0.45 -9.61
CA PHE A 60 -1.39 -1.10 -9.27
C PHE A 60 -2.57 -0.13 -9.19
N GLU A 61 -2.33 1.14 -8.90
CA GLU A 61 -3.38 2.16 -8.75
C GLU A 61 -3.58 2.99 -10.03
N ASP A 62 -2.91 2.64 -11.14
CA ASP A 62 -2.80 3.46 -12.37
C ASP A 62 -2.46 4.95 -12.08
N LYS A 63 -1.78 5.20 -10.95
CA LYS A 63 -1.36 6.55 -10.56
C LYS A 63 -0.06 6.85 -11.27
N ALA A 64 -0.14 7.55 -12.39
CA ALA A 64 1.04 8.17 -12.99
C ALA A 64 1.69 9.09 -11.93
N PRO A 65 3.02 9.03 -11.73
CA PRO A 65 3.68 9.98 -10.86
C PRO A 65 3.40 11.38 -11.43
N GLN A 66 2.69 12.22 -10.67
CA GLN A 66 2.59 13.65 -10.97
C GLN A 66 3.98 14.26 -10.80
N VAL A 67 4.76 14.24 -11.88
CA VAL A 67 6.00 15.00 -11.98
C VAL A 67 5.59 16.47 -12.10
N GLY A 68 5.44 17.15 -10.96
CA GLY A 68 5.32 18.59 -10.94
C GLY A 68 6.64 19.20 -11.42
N TYR A 69 6.66 19.68 -12.66
CA TYR A 69 7.73 20.59 -13.11
C TYR A 69 7.51 21.93 -12.42
N THR A 70 8.30 22.22 -11.39
CA THR A 70 8.48 23.59 -10.92
C THR A 70 9.40 24.29 -11.92
N PHE A 71 8.84 25.21 -12.71
CA PHE A 71 9.60 26.17 -13.51
C PHE A 71 10.04 27.35 -12.63
#